data_AF-A0A2K8UGX3-F1
#
_entry.id   AF-A0A2K8UGX3-F1
#
_cell.length_a   1.000
_cell.length_b   1.000
_cell.length_c   1.000
_cell.angle_alpha   90.00
_cell.angle_beta   90.00
_cell.angle_gamma   90.00
#
_symmetry.space_group_name_H-M   'P 1'
#
loop_
_entity.id
_entity.type
_entity.pdbx_description
1 polymer ?
#
loop_
_entity_poly.entity_id
_entity_poly.type
_entity_poly.pdbx_seq_one_letter_code
_entity_poly.pdbx_strand_id
1 'polypeptide(L)'
;MTGSNQPATPSRPRRASICCPPPGSVAAPKAGAFAIRRRSPCHIPAPGSEPWCQLSSSPAGAPASARGAVLIVSLIVLLIMVILGVSGMRTSVLQELMAGHSKETNSAFQAAEAGTQTALTHLAALRVPPRIKERGASVAWTGTSFLIWAACEGQDFAKPATASFDPCATLNTVVAGWGSYVSGGAATLAGQAINAVSGSPLTGIGTTTQPHFIIESRYVPPLEPEKASARKGFHYFTVSAVGFDPGTNSRAILQTTITKLF
;
A
#
# COMPACT_ATOMS: atom_id res chain seq x y z
N MET A 1 -56.90 24.37 -9.99
CA MET A 1 -56.36 23.71 -11.20
C MET A 1 -55.15 22.88 -10.77
N THR A 2 -55.32 21.83 -9.96
CA THR A 2 -55.56 20.43 -10.36
C THR A 2 -54.59 19.93 -11.43
N GLY A 3 -53.62 19.12 -11.00
CA GLY A 3 -52.66 18.42 -11.85
C GLY A 3 -51.88 17.39 -11.03
N SER A 4 -52.59 16.40 -10.51
CA SER A 4 -52.04 15.19 -9.87
C SER A 4 -51.34 14.31 -10.91
N ASN A 5 -50.12 13.84 -10.63
CA ASN A 5 -49.59 12.66 -11.31
C ASN A 5 -48.92 11.72 -10.30
N GLN A 6 -49.42 10.48 -10.34
CA GLN A 6 -49.15 9.36 -9.45
C GLN A 6 -47.87 8.59 -9.82
N PRO A 7 -47.38 7.71 -8.91
CA PRO A 7 -46.02 7.16 -8.94
C PRO A 7 -45.87 5.93 -9.85
N ALA A 8 -44.64 5.76 -10.36
CA ALA A 8 -44.25 4.64 -11.21
C ALA A 8 -44.12 3.31 -10.43
N THR A 9 -44.71 2.25 -10.98
CA THR A 9 -44.67 0.85 -10.53
C THR A 9 -43.34 0.16 -10.86
N PRO A 10 -42.86 -0.79 -10.03
CA PRO A 10 -41.63 -1.54 -10.29
C PRO A 10 -41.85 -2.74 -11.24
N SER A 11 -41.05 -2.84 -12.30
CA SER A 11 -41.04 -3.96 -13.25
C SER A 11 -40.18 -5.13 -12.76
N ARG A 12 -40.75 -6.35 -12.79
CA ARG A 12 -40.08 -7.63 -12.47
C ARG A 12 -38.88 -7.95 -13.39
N PRO A 13 -37.86 -8.69 -12.89
CA PRO A 13 -36.72 -9.13 -13.70
C PRO A 13 -37.08 -10.26 -14.68
N ARG A 14 -36.64 -10.14 -15.93
CA ARG A 14 -36.70 -11.20 -16.95
C ARG A 14 -35.51 -12.16 -16.78
N ARG A 15 -35.80 -13.46 -16.76
CA ARG A 15 -34.82 -14.55 -16.86
C ARG A 15 -33.96 -14.40 -18.12
N ALA A 16 -32.65 -14.33 -17.96
CA ALA A 16 -31.69 -14.51 -19.05
C ALA A 16 -31.45 -16.01 -19.25
N SER A 17 -31.87 -16.53 -20.41
CA SER A 17 -31.56 -17.88 -20.87
C SER A 17 -30.15 -17.91 -21.47
N ILE A 18 -29.34 -18.83 -20.96
CA ILE A 18 -28.02 -19.22 -21.47
C ILE A 18 -28.18 -19.67 -22.93
N CYS A 19 -27.47 -19.01 -23.85
CA CYS A 19 -27.24 -19.48 -25.21
C CYS A 19 -25.73 -19.58 -25.43
N CYS A 20 -25.23 -20.81 -25.64
CA CYS A 20 -23.86 -21.07 -26.06
C CYS A 20 -23.64 -20.63 -27.52
N PRO A 21 -22.45 -20.12 -27.88
CA PRO A 21 -22.09 -19.84 -29.26
C PRO A 21 -21.71 -21.11 -30.04
N PRO A 22 -21.89 -21.12 -31.38
CA PRO A 22 -21.49 -22.24 -32.24
C PRO A 22 -19.97 -22.22 -32.54
N PRO A 23 -19.30 -23.38 -32.65
CA PRO A 23 -17.88 -23.43 -33.02
C PRO A 23 -17.66 -23.24 -34.53
N GLY A 24 -16.99 -22.14 -34.88
CA GLY A 24 -16.44 -21.87 -36.21
C GLY A 24 -15.12 -22.61 -36.45
N SER A 25 -14.94 -23.01 -37.71
CA SER A 25 -13.87 -23.82 -38.29
C SER A 25 -12.47 -23.21 -38.18
N VAL A 26 -11.51 -23.98 -37.64
CA VAL A 26 -10.07 -23.71 -37.76
C VAL A 26 -9.46 -24.68 -38.77
N ALA A 27 -8.81 -24.11 -39.78
CA ALA A 27 -8.09 -24.82 -40.83
C ALA A 27 -6.76 -25.40 -40.33
N ALA A 28 -6.41 -26.58 -40.85
CA ALA A 28 -5.21 -27.35 -40.56
C ALA A 28 -3.92 -26.72 -41.11
N PRO A 29 -2.77 -27.13 -40.57
CA PRO A 29 -1.67 -27.57 -41.42
C PRO A 29 -1.19 -29.00 -41.13
N LYS A 30 -0.44 -29.48 -42.12
CA LYS A 30 -0.19 -30.86 -42.53
C LYS A 30 0.74 -31.69 -41.61
N ALA A 31 0.38 -32.97 -41.52
CA ALA A 31 1.20 -34.17 -41.65
C ALA A 31 2.51 -34.32 -40.83
N GLY A 32 2.45 -35.21 -39.85
CA GLY A 32 3.57 -35.96 -39.29
C GLY A 32 3.03 -37.24 -38.66
N ALA A 33 3.34 -38.37 -39.29
CA ALA A 33 2.74 -39.68 -39.04
C ALA A 33 3.15 -40.30 -37.69
N PHE A 34 2.19 -40.90 -36.98
CA PHE A 34 2.42 -42.22 -36.38
C PHE A 34 1.11 -42.99 -36.20
N ALA A 35 1.17 -44.27 -36.54
CA ALA A 35 0.04 -45.12 -36.81
C ALA A 35 -0.60 -45.74 -35.54
N ILE A 36 -1.93 -45.64 -35.47
CA ILE A 36 -2.91 -46.73 -35.31
C ILE A 36 -2.49 -47.94 -34.45
N ARG A 37 -3.18 -48.14 -33.32
CA ARG A 37 -3.85 -49.43 -33.06
C ARG A 37 -5.31 -49.22 -32.64
N ARG A 38 -6.15 -50.01 -33.30
CA ARG A 38 -7.61 -49.97 -33.33
C ARG A 38 -8.23 -50.77 -32.18
N ARG A 39 -9.36 -50.23 -31.71
CA ARG A 39 -10.64 -50.88 -31.37
C ARG A 39 -10.65 -52.02 -30.36
N SER A 40 -11.32 -51.72 -29.24
CA SER A 40 -12.14 -52.66 -28.49
C SER A 40 -13.35 -53.13 -29.33
N PRO A 41 -13.61 -54.43 -29.42
CA PRO A 41 -14.93 -54.94 -29.78
C PRO A 41 -15.78 -55.12 -28.51
N CYS A 42 -16.98 -54.54 -28.50
CA CYS A 42 -18.06 -55.02 -27.65
C CYS A 42 -18.42 -56.45 -28.09
N HIS A 43 -18.29 -57.42 -27.19
CA HIS A 43 -18.77 -58.77 -27.40
C HIS A 43 -20.14 -58.93 -26.75
N ILE A 44 -21.14 -59.25 -27.56
CA ILE A 44 -22.47 -59.72 -27.14
C ILE A 44 -22.35 -61.22 -26.83
N PRO A 45 -22.90 -61.75 -25.72
CA PRO A 45 -22.89 -63.19 -25.46
C PRO A 45 -24.11 -63.88 -26.09
N ALA A 46 -23.87 -65.06 -26.67
CA ALA A 46 -24.90 -65.97 -27.18
C ALA A 46 -25.41 -66.92 -26.08
N PRO A 47 -26.61 -67.52 -26.21
CA PRO A 47 -27.21 -68.37 -25.20
C PRO A 47 -26.87 -69.86 -25.40
N GLY A 48 -26.62 -70.57 -24.30
CA GLY A 48 -26.69 -72.04 -24.24
C GLY A 48 -25.45 -72.73 -23.66
N SER A 49 -25.69 -73.46 -22.54
CA SER A 49 -24.92 -74.57 -21.95
C SER A 49 -23.46 -74.33 -21.56
N GLU A 50 -22.93 -74.64 -20.38
CA GLU A 50 -23.38 -75.23 -19.11
C GLU A 50 -22.22 -75.00 -18.09
N PRO A 51 -22.35 -75.39 -16.80
CA PRO A 51 -21.78 -74.66 -15.68
C PRO A 51 -20.38 -75.16 -15.31
N TRP A 52 -19.43 -74.23 -15.19
CA TRP A 52 -18.17 -74.51 -14.49
C TRP A 52 -18.22 -73.88 -13.12
N CYS A 53 -18.33 -74.77 -12.14
CA CYS A 53 -17.99 -74.64 -10.74
C CYS A 53 -17.48 -73.26 -10.32
N GLN A 54 -18.37 -72.55 -9.63
CA GLN A 54 -18.03 -71.51 -8.68
C GLN A 54 -17.00 -72.10 -7.70
N LEU A 55 -15.72 -71.75 -7.86
CA LEU A 55 -14.85 -71.64 -6.70
C LEU A 55 -15.24 -70.32 -6.01
N SER A 56 -16.35 -70.37 -5.28
CA SER A 56 -16.60 -69.41 -4.22
C SER A 56 -15.51 -69.63 -3.18
N SER A 57 -14.40 -68.91 -3.29
CA SER A 57 -13.61 -68.59 -2.13
C SER A 57 -14.50 -67.74 -1.24
N SER A 58 -15.19 -68.39 -0.31
CA SER A 58 -15.87 -67.74 0.79
C SER A 58 -14.91 -66.72 1.40
N PRO A 59 -15.20 -65.41 1.43
CA PRO A 59 -14.50 -64.56 2.37
C PRO A 59 -14.84 -65.12 3.75
N ALA A 60 -13.81 -65.61 4.44
CA ALA A 60 -13.89 -66.01 5.83
C ALA A 60 -14.61 -64.92 6.62
N GLY A 61 -15.54 -65.36 7.48
CA GLY A 61 -16.51 -64.51 8.16
C GLY A 61 -15.91 -63.24 8.73
N ALA A 62 -16.45 -62.10 8.31
CA ALA A 62 -16.39 -60.90 9.13
C ALA A 62 -17.34 -61.13 10.33
N PRO A 63 -16.83 -61.15 11.58
CA PRO A 63 -17.71 -61.20 12.73
C PRO A 63 -18.57 -59.93 12.76
N ALA A 64 -19.88 -60.12 12.67
CA ALA A 64 -20.87 -59.06 12.80
C ALA A 64 -21.03 -58.65 14.27
N SER A 65 -20.11 -57.84 14.80
CA SER A 65 -20.35 -57.10 16.05
C SER A 65 -19.50 -55.83 16.22
N ALA A 66 -18.94 -55.25 15.16
CA ALA A 66 -18.17 -53.99 15.23
C ALA A 66 -18.95 -52.73 14.79
N ARG A 67 -20.28 -52.70 14.92
CA ARG A 67 -21.11 -51.55 14.50
C ARG A 67 -20.89 -50.27 15.32
N GLY A 68 -20.27 -50.36 16.51
CA GLY A 68 -19.90 -49.19 17.33
C GLY A 68 -18.46 -48.69 17.12
N ALA A 69 -17.52 -49.58 16.78
CA ALA A 69 -16.10 -49.24 16.70
C ALA A 69 -15.75 -48.36 15.49
N VAL A 70 -16.46 -48.54 14.37
CA VAL A 70 -16.26 -47.74 13.15
C VAL A 70 -16.53 -46.25 13.39
N LEU A 71 -17.56 -45.93 14.18
CA LEU A 71 -17.92 -44.55 14.53
C LEU A 71 -16.79 -43.89 15.34
N ILE A 72 -16.21 -44.60 16.31
CA ILE A 72 -15.11 -44.10 17.14
C ILE A 72 -13.86 -43.85 16.30
N VAL A 73 -13.48 -44.80 15.44
CA VAL A 73 -12.30 -44.64 14.56
C VAL A 73 -12.51 -43.48 13.58
N SER A 74 -13.70 -43.37 12.97
CA SER A 74 -14.01 -42.26 12.06
C SER A 74 -13.96 -40.90 12.76
N LEU A 75 -14.40 -40.82 14.03
CA LEU A 75 -14.35 -39.59 14.82
C LEU A 75 -12.90 -39.21 15.16
N ILE A 76 -12.05 -40.17 15.52
CA ILE A 76 -10.63 -39.93 15.80
C ILE A 76 -9.92 -39.42 14.55
N VAL A 77 -10.15 -40.06 13.40
CA VAL A 77 -9.53 -39.64 12.13
C VAL A 77 -10.03 -38.26 11.71
N LEU A 78 -11.33 -37.98 11.84
CA LEU A 78 -11.89 -36.65 11.60
C LEU A 78 -11.27 -35.59 12.52
N LEU A 79 -11.15 -35.90 13.82
CA LEU A 79 -10.54 -35.00 14.80
C LEU A 79 -9.09 -34.67 14.45
N ILE A 80 -8.30 -35.68 14.07
CA ILE A 80 -6.91 -35.48 13.65
C ILE A 80 -6.85 -34.59 12.40
N MET A 81 -7.69 -34.85 11.39
CA MET A 81 -7.82 -34.00 10.20
C MET A 81 -8.15 -32.55 10.56
N VAL A 82 -9.08 -32.32 11.49
CA VAL A 82 -9.45 -30.97 11.94
C VAL A 82 -8.28 -30.27 12.63
N ILE A 83 -7.54 -30.94 13.51
CA ILE A 83 -6.39 -30.33 14.20
C ILE A 83 -5.30 -29.93 13.20
N LEU A 84 -5.01 -30.78 12.22
CA LEU A 84 -4.07 -30.48 11.14
C LEU A 84 -4.55 -29.30 10.28
N GLY A 85 -5.84 -29.27 9.94
CA GLY A 85 -6.46 -28.15 9.22
C GLY A 85 -6.37 -26.83 9.97
N VAL A 86 -6.71 -26.80 11.26
CA VAL A 86 -6.65 -25.60 12.09
C VAL A 86 -5.22 -25.11 12.29
N SER A 87 -4.25 -26.03 12.43
CA SER A 87 -2.83 -25.67 12.52
C SER A 87 -2.35 -24.93 11.27
N GLY A 88 -2.71 -25.43 10.07
CA GLY A 88 -2.40 -24.76 8.80
C GLY A 88 -3.05 -23.38 8.66
N MET A 89 -4.32 -23.25 9.06
CA MET A 89 -5.05 -21.96 8.99
C MET A 89 -4.41 -20.87 9.87
N ARG A 90 -3.92 -21.23 11.06
CA ARG A 90 -3.25 -20.28 11.96
C ARG A 90 -2.01 -19.64 11.33
N THR A 91 -1.23 -20.41 10.58
CA THR A 91 -0.06 -19.88 9.87
C THR A 91 -0.46 -18.92 8.75
N SER A 92 -1.51 -19.22 7.99
CA SER A 92 -2.01 -18.33 6.93
C SER A 92 -2.49 -16.99 7.48
N VAL A 93 -3.18 -16.97 8.63
CA VAL A 93 -3.61 -15.72 9.27
C VAL A 93 -2.42 -14.85 9.68
N LEU A 94 -1.36 -15.44 10.24
CA LEU A 94 -0.16 -14.69 10.61
C LEU A 94 0.56 -14.13 9.37
N GLN A 95 0.60 -14.89 8.27
CA GLN A 95 1.19 -14.43 7.01
C GLN A 95 0.38 -13.27 6.41
N GLU A 96 -0.94 -13.31 6.47
CA GLU A 96 -1.81 -12.22 6.03
C GLU A 96 -1.59 -10.95 6.86
N LEU A 97 -1.50 -11.07 8.18
CA LEU A 97 -1.22 -9.95 9.07
C LEU A 97 0.17 -9.34 8.83
N MET A 98 1.20 -10.17 8.64
CA MET A 98 2.54 -9.68 8.30
C MET A 98 2.57 -9.01 6.93
N ALA A 99 1.87 -9.56 5.92
CA ALA A 99 1.73 -8.96 4.61
C ALA A 99 0.97 -7.62 4.66
N GLY A 100 -0.08 -7.53 5.49
CA GLY A 100 -0.83 -6.32 5.77
C GLY A 100 0.04 -5.23 6.38
N HIS A 101 0.73 -5.53 7.48
CA HIS A 101 1.62 -4.58 8.15
C HIS A 101 2.80 -4.14 7.25
N SER A 102 3.37 -5.07 6.48
CA SER A 102 4.41 -4.74 5.50
C SER A 102 3.90 -3.82 4.39
N LYS A 103 2.64 -3.97 3.97
CA LYS A 103 2.02 -3.10 2.97
C LYS A 103 1.76 -1.70 3.53
N GLU A 104 1.22 -1.60 4.74
CA GLU A 104 0.93 -0.33 5.42
C GLU A 104 2.21 0.48 5.64
N THR A 105 3.25 -0.15 6.17
CA THR A 105 4.56 0.48 6.37
C THR A 105 5.16 0.95 5.04
N ASN A 106 5.15 0.11 4.00
CA ASN A 106 5.65 0.50 2.67
C ASN A 106 4.85 1.66 2.06
N SER A 107 3.53 1.70 2.25
CA SER A 107 2.69 2.81 1.81
C SER A 107 3.05 4.12 2.52
N ALA A 108 3.29 4.08 3.83
CA ALA A 108 3.75 5.24 4.59
C ALA A 108 5.12 5.73 4.11
N PHE A 109 6.04 4.81 3.78
CA PHE A 109 7.35 5.16 3.20
C PHE A 109 7.22 5.85 1.84
N GLN A 110 6.39 5.32 0.93
CA GLN A 110 6.14 5.93 -0.38
C GLN A 110 5.53 7.33 -0.24
N ALA A 111 4.63 7.53 0.72
CA ALA A 111 4.07 8.85 1.01
C ALA A 111 5.16 9.81 1.53
N ALA A 112 6.03 9.35 2.45
CA ALA A 112 7.14 10.17 2.95
C ALA A 112 8.11 10.54 1.82
N GLU A 113 8.40 9.61 0.91
CA GLU A 113 9.29 9.83 -0.24
C GLU A 113 8.71 10.85 -1.23
N ALA A 114 7.42 10.76 -1.54
CA ALA A 114 6.69 11.78 -2.29
C ALA A 114 6.80 13.16 -1.62
N GLY A 115 6.73 13.16 -0.28
CA GLY A 115 6.95 14.30 0.58
C GLY A 115 8.29 14.98 0.35
N THR A 116 9.35 14.20 0.58
CA THR A 116 10.74 14.62 0.42
C THR A 116 11.04 15.05 -1.02
N GLN A 117 10.58 14.30 -2.02
CA GLN A 117 10.83 14.59 -3.42
C GLN A 117 10.27 15.95 -3.83
N THR A 118 9.05 16.28 -3.39
CA THR A 118 8.43 17.59 -3.66
C THR A 118 9.27 18.72 -3.04
N ALA A 119 9.69 18.58 -1.78
CA ALA A 119 10.53 19.56 -1.12
C ALA A 119 11.89 19.75 -1.83
N LEU A 120 12.53 18.66 -2.25
CA LEU A 120 13.80 18.70 -2.99
C LEU A 120 13.66 19.37 -4.36
N THR A 121 12.60 19.07 -5.12
CA THR A 121 12.35 19.72 -6.41
C THR A 121 12.13 21.23 -6.24
N HIS A 122 11.46 21.63 -5.16
CA HIS A 122 11.31 23.04 -4.80
C HIS A 122 12.66 23.70 -4.47
N LEU A 123 13.49 23.06 -3.64
CA LEU A 123 14.83 23.55 -3.31
C LEU A 123 15.74 23.63 -4.53
N ALA A 124 15.64 22.68 -5.46
CA ALA A 124 16.38 22.68 -6.71
C ALA A 124 16.02 23.91 -7.58
N ALA A 125 14.77 24.35 -7.57
CA ALA A 125 14.29 25.50 -8.34
C ALA A 125 14.73 26.87 -7.78
N LEU A 126 15.21 26.95 -6.53
CA LEU A 126 15.69 28.20 -5.92
C LEU A 126 16.87 28.80 -6.73
N ARG A 127 16.78 30.08 -7.10
CA ARG A 127 17.89 30.78 -7.79
C ARG A 127 18.63 31.79 -6.92
N VAL A 128 18.01 32.20 -5.82
CA VAL A 128 18.50 33.25 -4.92
C VAL A 128 18.52 32.66 -3.51
N PRO A 129 19.54 32.95 -2.68
CA PRO A 129 19.59 32.40 -1.33
C PRO A 129 18.39 32.92 -0.51
N PRO A 130 17.65 32.03 0.17
CA PRO A 130 16.47 32.44 0.92
C PRO A 130 16.87 33.35 2.08
N ARG A 131 16.13 34.45 2.25
CA ARG A 131 16.33 35.38 3.36
C ARG A 131 15.56 34.89 4.58
N ILE A 132 16.13 33.91 5.28
CA ILE A 132 15.57 33.39 6.53
C ILE A 132 15.57 34.52 7.56
N LYS A 133 14.38 35.02 7.91
CA LYS A 133 14.14 35.90 9.06
C LYS A 133 13.76 35.04 10.27
N GLU A 134 13.55 35.66 11.43
CA GLU A 134 13.17 34.96 12.66
C GLU A 134 12.01 33.98 12.47
N ARG A 135 10.97 34.24 11.65
CA ARG A 135 9.83 33.31 11.44
C ARG A 135 9.99 32.34 10.25
N GLY A 136 11.18 32.22 9.67
CA GLY A 136 11.41 31.51 8.40
C GLY A 136 11.24 32.41 7.17
N ALA A 137 11.47 31.85 5.98
CA ALA A 137 11.24 32.51 4.70
C ALA A 137 10.17 31.77 3.90
N SER A 138 9.16 32.50 3.41
CA SER A 138 8.26 31.98 2.38
C SER A 138 8.92 32.08 1.01
N VAL A 139 8.93 30.98 0.28
CA VAL A 139 9.42 30.91 -1.10
C VAL A 139 8.28 30.45 -1.99
N ALA A 140 7.90 31.30 -2.94
CA ALA A 140 6.89 30.97 -3.93
C ALA A 140 7.45 30.02 -5.01
N TRP A 141 6.68 29.00 -5.36
CA TRP A 141 6.93 28.07 -6.44
C TRP A 141 5.62 27.59 -7.05
N THR A 142 5.48 27.79 -8.36
CA THR A 142 4.31 27.37 -9.17
C THR A 142 2.96 27.67 -8.53
N GLY A 143 2.79 28.87 -7.94
CA GLY A 143 1.53 29.29 -7.32
C GLY A 143 1.30 28.82 -5.86
N THR A 144 2.23 28.05 -5.29
CA THR A 144 2.25 27.65 -3.87
C THR A 144 3.43 28.28 -3.15
N SER A 145 3.32 28.58 -1.85
CA SER A 145 4.43 29.11 -1.05
C SER A 145 4.86 28.08 -0.02
N PHE A 146 6.13 27.71 -0.01
CA PHE A 146 6.71 26.83 1.00
C PHE A 146 7.48 27.64 2.03
N LEU A 147 7.48 27.17 3.27
CA LEU A 147 8.24 27.80 4.36
C LEU A 147 9.56 27.06 4.56
N ILE A 148 10.65 27.83 4.54
CA ILE A 148 11.99 27.37 4.90
C ILE A 148 12.33 27.96 6.27
N TRP A 149 12.68 27.09 7.21
CA TRP A 149 12.96 27.44 8.60
C TRP A 149 14.46 27.57 8.83
N ALA A 150 14.86 28.32 9.85
CA ALA A 150 16.21 28.19 10.39
C ALA A 150 16.32 26.81 11.05
N ALA A 151 17.43 26.11 10.84
CA ALA A 151 17.70 24.85 11.52
C ALA A 151 17.88 25.09 13.04
N CYS A 152 17.49 24.10 13.85
CA CYS A 152 17.86 24.08 15.26
C CYS A 152 19.40 24.00 15.41
N GLU A 153 19.98 24.92 16.17
CA GLU A 153 21.40 24.92 16.50
C GLU A 153 21.59 24.49 17.97
N GLY A 154 22.75 23.90 18.29
CA GLY A 154 23.07 23.49 19.66
C GLY A 154 23.10 24.68 20.62
N GLN A 155 23.02 24.43 21.93
CA GLN A 155 22.90 25.49 22.94
C GLN A 155 24.06 26.49 22.95
N ASP A 156 25.24 26.10 22.45
CA ASP A 156 26.40 26.99 22.29
C ASP A 156 26.20 28.05 21.19
N PHE A 157 25.22 27.84 20.32
CA PHE A 157 24.75 28.78 19.29
C PHE A 157 23.30 29.22 19.58
N ALA A 158 22.83 29.06 20.82
CA ALA A 158 21.48 29.46 21.21
C ALA A 158 21.23 30.92 20.85
N LYS A 159 20.02 31.16 20.34
CA LYS A 159 19.54 32.46 19.96
C LYS A 159 19.75 33.50 21.07
N PRO A 160 20.08 34.77 20.76
CA PRO A 160 20.00 35.83 21.76
C PRO A 160 18.60 35.86 22.40
N ALA A 161 18.56 36.03 23.73
CA ALA A 161 17.34 35.98 24.55
C ALA A 161 16.23 36.95 24.10
N THR A 162 16.55 37.90 23.22
CA THR A 162 15.65 38.94 22.69
C THR A 162 14.92 38.55 21.40
N ALA A 163 15.34 37.53 20.66
CA ALA A 163 14.63 37.22 19.42
C ALA A 163 13.28 36.55 19.73
N SER A 164 12.32 36.71 18.82
CA SER A 164 10.92 36.32 19.06
C SER A 164 10.60 34.86 18.71
N PHE A 165 11.56 34.14 18.12
CA PHE A 165 11.38 32.80 17.58
C PHE A 165 12.50 31.86 17.97
N ASP A 166 12.22 30.66 18.48
CA ASP A 166 13.24 29.63 18.77
C ASP A 166 13.10 28.48 17.75
N PRO A 167 14.11 28.25 16.88
CA PRO A 167 14.12 27.15 15.92
C PRO A 167 13.92 25.77 16.55
N CYS A 168 14.51 25.53 17.72
CA CYS A 168 14.44 24.25 18.41
C CYS A 168 13.06 24.01 19.05
N ALA A 169 12.50 25.03 19.70
CA ALA A 169 11.11 24.97 20.19
C ALA A 169 10.12 24.77 19.04
N THR A 170 10.34 25.45 17.91
CA THR A 170 9.48 25.34 16.73
C THR A 170 9.52 23.95 16.13
N LEU A 171 10.72 23.37 15.95
CA LEU A 171 10.86 22.00 15.46
C LEU A 171 10.08 21.01 16.34
N ASN A 172 10.16 21.13 17.67
CA ASN A 172 9.39 20.30 18.58
C ASN A 172 7.87 20.46 18.40
N THR A 173 7.39 21.70 18.23
CA THR A 173 5.96 21.93 17.96
C THR A 173 5.53 21.37 16.60
N VAL A 174 6.39 21.44 15.58
CA VAL A 174 6.11 20.93 14.25
C VAL A 174 6.01 19.43 14.24
N VAL A 175 7.00 18.75 14.80
CA VAL A 175 7.03 17.29 14.90
C VAL A 175 5.86 16.78 15.74
N ALA A 176 5.50 17.48 16.83
CA ALA A 176 4.31 17.16 17.61
C ALA A 176 2.99 17.36 16.83
N GLY A 177 2.95 18.33 15.93
CA GLY A 177 1.79 18.69 15.12
C GLY A 177 1.52 17.78 13.90
N TRP A 178 2.46 16.91 13.53
CA TRP A 178 2.35 16.08 12.33
C TRP A 178 1.10 15.17 12.29
N GLY A 179 0.54 14.79 13.45
CA GLY A 179 -0.69 13.98 13.53
C GLY A 179 -2.02 14.76 13.50
N SER A 180 -2.01 16.09 13.46
CA SER A 180 -3.21 16.94 13.60
C SER A 180 -3.29 18.06 12.55
N TYR A 181 -2.68 17.86 11.37
CA TYR A 181 -2.70 18.88 10.33
C TYR A 181 -4.11 19.12 9.80
N VAL A 182 -4.56 20.37 9.85
CA VAL A 182 -5.81 20.83 9.24
C VAL A 182 -5.46 21.78 8.12
N SER A 183 -5.82 21.43 6.88
CA SER A 183 -5.63 22.32 5.72
C SER A 183 -6.37 23.64 5.95
N GLY A 184 -5.67 24.78 5.87
CA GLY A 184 -6.28 26.11 5.99
C GLY A 184 -6.27 26.72 7.39
N GLY A 185 -5.83 26.00 8.42
CA GLY A 185 -5.33 26.62 9.67
C GLY A 185 -3.95 27.22 9.43
N ALA A 186 -3.34 27.90 10.42
CA ALA A 186 -1.98 28.40 10.32
C ALA A 186 -0.98 27.25 10.03
N ALA A 187 -0.81 26.93 8.74
CA ALA A 187 0.13 25.97 8.14
C ALA A 187 1.59 26.30 8.44
N THR A 188 1.80 27.36 9.21
CA THR A 188 3.05 27.92 9.67
C THR A 188 3.73 27.07 10.73
N LEU A 189 3.13 26.06 11.34
CA LEU A 189 3.82 25.27 12.38
C LEU A 189 3.66 23.76 12.27
N ALA A 190 2.79 23.21 11.44
CA ALA A 190 2.52 21.75 11.40
C ALA A 190 3.19 21.02 10.22
N GLY A 191 4.10 21.67 9.50
CA GLY A 191 4.64 21.17 8.24
C GLY A 191 3.70 21.45 7.05
N GLN A 192 4.17 21.22 5.83
CA GLN A 192 3.40 21.44 4.60
C GLN A 192 2.85 20.12 4.07
N ALA A 193 1.54 20.04 3.81
CA ALA A 193 0.89 18.87 3.21
C ALA A 193 0.99 18.87 1.68
N ILE A 194 1.22 17.69 1.09
CA ILE A 194 1.42 17.54 -0.36
C ILE A 194 0.30 16.75 -1.02
N ASN A 195 -0.57 17.46 -1.75
CA ASN A 195 -1.67 16.85 -2.51
C ASN A 195 -1.25 16.23 -3.84
N ALA A 196 -0.08 16.64 -4.34
CA ALA A 196 0.42 16.23 -5.64
C ALA A 196 1.95 16.33 -5.71
N VAL A 197 2.58 15.39 -6.40
CA VAL A 197 4.01 15.47 -6.74
C VAL A 197 4.11 15.95 -8.17
N SER A 198 4.79 17.07 -8.40
CA SER A 198 4.93 17.68 -9.75
C SER A 198 3.59 17.93 -10.48
N GLY A 199 2.51 18.19 -9.73
CA GLY A 199 1.17 18.37 -10.27
C GLY A 199 0.37 17.09 -10.52
N SER A 200 0.97 15.90 -10.32
CA SER A 200 0.27 14.62 -10.35
C SER A 200 -0.34 14.31 -8.98
N PRO A 201 -1.67 14.14 -8.85
CA PRO A 201 -2.32 13.85 -7.58
C PRO A 201 -1.82 12.54 -6.95
N LEU A 202 -1.69 12.51 -5.62
CA LEU A 202 -1.29 11.30 -4.87
C LEU A 202 -2.44 10.29 -4.68
N THR A 203 -3.41 10.24 -5.59
CA THR A 203 -4.65 9.45 -5.47
C THR A 203 -4.42 7.93 -5.43
N GLY A 204 -3.26 7.45 -5.87
CA GLY A 204 -2.91 6.02 -5.91
C GLY A 204 -2.31 5.44 -4.63
N ILE A 205 -1.87 6.27 -3.68
CA ILE A 205 -1.22 5.80 -2.43
C ILE A 205 -2.28 5.50 -1.35
N GLY A 206 -3.55 5.84 -1.59
CA GLY A 206 -4.67 5.54 -0.69
C GLY A 206 -4.63 6.26 0.65
N THR A 207 -3.70 7.20 0.85
CA THR A 207 -3.48 7.87 2.13
C THR A 207 -4.66 8.79 2.47
N THR A 208 -5.39 8.51 3.56
CA THR A 208 -6.44 9.42 4.06
C THR A 208 -5.85 10.72 4.60
N THR A 209 -4.63 10.64 5.15
CA THR A 209 -3.83 11.79 5.59
C THR A 209 -2.62 11.96 4.68
N GLN A 210 -2.43 13.18 4.23
CA GLN A 210 -1.41 13.52 3.27
C GLN A 210 0.00 13.56 3.88
N PRO A 211 1.09 13.26 3.14
CA PRO A 211 2.42 13.42 3.71
C PRO A 211 2.73 14.88 4.04
N HIS A 212 3.44 15.08 5.15
CA HIS A 212 3.89 16.39 5.60
C HIS A 212 5.40 16.49 5.51
N PHE A 213 5.93 17.69 5.33
CA PHE A 213 7.37 17.93 5.41
C PHE A 213 7.72 19.28 6.01
N ILE A 214 8.95 19.38 6.50
CA ILE A 214 9.61 20.60 6.93
C ILE A 214 10.94 20.72 6.19
N ILE A 215 11.32 21.96 5.86
CA ILE A 215 12.62 22.31 5.32
C ILE A 215 13.32 23.21 6.33
N GLU A 216 14.49 22.78 6.77
CA GLU A 216 15.40 23.55 7.62
C GLU A 216 16.61 23.99 6.80
N SER A 217 17.07 25.22 7.02
CA SER A 217 18.23 25.81 6.37
C SER A 217 19.29 26.14 7.40
N ARG A 218 20.51 25.70 7.16
CA ARG A 218 21.72 26.08 7.88
C ARG A 218 22.69 26.76 6.93
N TYR A 219 22.96 28.04 7.20
CA TYR A 219 23.91 28.83 6.43
C TYR A 219 25.26 28.82 7.14
N VAL A 220 26.31 28.42 6.43
CA VAL A 220 27.68 28.52 6.93
C VAL A 220 28.36 29.68 6.20
N PRO A 221 28.66 30.80 6.90
CA PRO A 221 29.27 31.95 6.25
C PRO A 221 30.69 31.60 5.75
N PRO A 222 31.07 32.02 4.53
CA PRO A 222 32.44 31.90 4.07
C PRO A 222 33.37 32.82 4.88
N LEU A 223 34.67 32.48 4.92
CA LEU A 223 35.69 33.25 5.63
C LEU A 223 35.85 34.68 5.10
N GLU A 224 35.44 34.93 3.86
CA GLU A 224 35.52 36.23 3.21
C GLU A 224 34.29 37.09 3.56
N PRO A 225 34.46 38.24 4.24
CA PRO A 225 33.35 39.03 4.77
C PRO A 225 32.46 39.63 3.66
N GLU A 226 33.01 39.90 2.49
CA GLU A 226 32.24 40.40 1.33
C GLU A 226 31.26 39.34 0.81
N LYS A 227 31.72 38.08 0.63
CA LYS A 227 30.85 36.97 0.24
C LYS A 227 29.84 36.63 1.33
N ALA A 228 30.25 36.72 2.59
CA ALA A 228 29.37 36.52 3.74
C ALA A 228 28.26 37.58 3.80
N SER A 229 28.57 38.85 3.54
CA SER A 229 27.58 39.94 3.49
C SER A 229 26.61 39.80 2.30
N ALA A 230 27.10 39.27 1.17
CA ALA A 230 26.28 38.93 0.00
C ALA A 230 25.48 37.61 0.17
N ARG A 231 25.66 36.88 1.29
CA ARG A 231 25.09 35.54 1.55
C ARG A 231 25.40 34.49 0.48
N LYS A 232 26.49 34.70 -0.26
CA LYS A 232 27.01 33.75 -1.23
C LYS A 232 27.84 32.71 -0.49
N GLY A 233 27.58 31.44 -0.73
CA GLY A 233 28.23 30.36 0.02
C GLY A 233 27.40 29.09 0.05
N PHE A 234 27.83 28.15 0.88
CA PHE A 234 27.15 26.87 1.04
C PHE A 234 25.96 27.02 1.98
N HIS A 235 24.78 26.67 1.47
CA HIS A 235 23.56 26.52 2.26
C HIS A 235 23.24 25.04 2.36
N TYR A 236 23.16 24.54 3.58
CA TYR A 236 22.73 23.17 3.87
C TYR A 236 21.24 23.20 4.15
N PHE A 237 20.47 22.43 3.38
CA PHE A 237 19.04 22.24 3.60
C PHE A 237 18.78 20.83 4.08
N THR A 238 18.19 20.71 5.26
CA THR A 238 17.68 19.44 5.78
C THR A 238 16.18 19.40 5.53
N VAL A 239 15.72 18.36 4.86
CA VAL A 239 14.31 18.08 4.63
C VAL A 239 13.93 16.88 5.47
N SER A 240 12.92 17.06 6.31
CA SER A 240 12.32 15.98 7.10
C SER A 240 10.86 15.84 6.68
N ALA A 241 10.49 14.67 6.16
CA ALA A 241 9.14 14.37 5.72
C ALA A 241 8.58 13.18 6.48
N VAL A 242 7.28 13.22 6.75
CA VAL A 242 6.51 12.12 7.31
C VAL A 242 5.42 11.70 6.33
N GLY A 243 5.30 10.40 6.14
CA GLY A 243 4.23 9.78 5.39
C GLY A 243 3.36 8.94 6.33
N PHE A 244 2.08 8.86 5.98
CA PHE A 244 1.08 8.07 6.68
C PHE A 244 0.53 7.01 5.74
N ASP A 245 0.15 5.86 6.28
CA ASP A 245 -0.61 4.87 5.53
C ASP A 245 -2.08 5.34 5.36
N PRO A 246 -2.85 4.67 4.47
CA PRO A 246 -4.29 4.88 4.31
C PRO A 246 -5.10 4.98 5.60
N GLY A 247 -4.79 4.17 6.61
CA GLY A 247 -5.51 4.10 7.87
C GLY A 247 -4.91 4.94 9.00
N THR A 248 -3.81 5.67 8.77
CA THR A 248 -3.02 6.41 9.78
C THR A 248 -2.51 5.55 10.96
N ASN A 249 -2.46 4.23 10.80
CA ASN A 249 -1.96 3.28 11.79
C ASN A 249 -0.43 3.19 11.79
N SER A 250 0.19 3.48 10.65
CA SER A 250 1.61 3.40 10.38
C SER A 250 2.14 4.76 9.92
N ARG A 251 3.33 5.12 10.41
CA ARG A 251 4.03 6.35 10.03
C ARG A 251 5.48 6.04 9.66
N ALA A 252 5.97 6.69 8.63
CA ALA A 252 7.36 6.63 8.21
C ALA A 252 7.93 8.04 8.15
N ILE A 253 9.16 8.22 8.64
CA ILE A 253 9.87 9.50 8.61
C ILE A 253 11.12 9.33 7.76
N LEU A 254 11.31 10.22 6.80
CA LEU A 254 12.50 10.30 5.96
C LEU A 254 13.18 11.64 6.20
N GLN A 255 14.51 11.61 6.32
CA GLN A 255 15.34 12.79 6.44
C GLN A 255 16.44 12.76 5.39
N THR A 256 16.65 13.88 4.72
CA THR A 256 17.73 14.06 3.75
C THR A 256 18.31 15.45 3.90
N THR A 257 19.61 15.57 3.63
CA THR A 257 20.30 16.87 3.67
C THR A 257 20.99 17.08 2.34
N ILE A 258 20.72 18.23 1.72
CA ILE A 258 21.36 18.66 0.47
C ILE A 258 22.13 19.96 0.69
N THR A 259 23.21 20.12 -0.06
CA THR A 259 23.97 21.37 -0.09
C THR A 259 23.69 22.09 -1.40
N LYS A 260 23.47 23.40 -1.32
CA LYS A 260 23.31 24.25 -2.48
C LYS A 260 24.23 25.46 -2.38
N LEU A 261 24.89 25.74 -3.50
CA LEU A 261 25.67 26.94 -3.69
C LEU A 261 24.79 28.00 -4.36
N PHE A 262 24.88 29.23 -3.84
CA PHE A 262 24.21 30.41 -4.38
C PHE A 262 25.22 31.51 -4.71
#